data_AF-A0A9P6RTU1-F1
#
_entry.id   AF-A0A9P6RTU1-F1
#
_cell.length_a   1.000
_cell.length_b   1.000
_cell.length_c   1.000
_cell.angle_alpha   90.00
_cell.angle_beta   90.00
_cell.angle_gamma   90.00
#
_symmetry.space_group_name_H-M   'P 1'
#
loop_
_entity.id
_entity.type
_entity.pdbx_description
1 polymer ?
#
loop_
_entity_poly.entity_id
_entity_poly.type
_entity_poly.pdbx_seq_one_letter_code
_entity_poly.pdbx_strand_id
1 'polypeptide(L)'
;MDNPNQFPRADYTPVPEERRQYLEEKFKRRNLAPESLIIRPGFRKLHIATIVLAFGLGGYFALYADFGEKETCFSPMRRFYRRKVNEFWSLSEEEKQQLKEQGRL
;
A
#
# COMPACT_ATOMS: atom_id res chain seq x y z
N MET A 1 48.90 -22.16 -23.51
CA MET A 1 48.83 -20.98 -22.62
C MET A 1 47.48 -21.04 -21.95
N ASP A 2 47.42 -21.65 -20.77
CA ASP A 2 46.19 -21.84 -20.00
C ASP A 2 45.79 -20.53 -19.32
N ASN A 3 44.50 -20.22 -19.29
CA ASN A 3 43.98 -18.96 -18.74
C ASN A 3 44.14 -18.94 -17.21
N PRO A 4 44.95 -18.04 -16.62
CA PRO A 4 45.25 -18.02 -15.19
C PRO A 4 44.04 -17.65 -14.31
N ASN A 5 42.92 -17.19 -14.90
CA ASN A 5 41.71 -16.82 -14.18
C ASN A 5 40.61 -17.90 -14.21
N GLN A 6 40.93 -19.11 -14.67
CA GLN A 6 39.96 -20.21 -14.69
C GLN A 6 39.91 -20.86 -13.31
N PHE A 7 38.98 -20.40 -12.47
CA PHE A 7 38.65 -21.09 -11.21
C PHE A 7 38.34 -22.56 -11.51
N PRO A 8 38.81 -23.52 -10.69
CA PRO A 8 38.47 -24.92 -10.88
C PRO A 8 36.95 -25.03 -10.95
N ARG A 9 36.42 -25.57 -12.05
CA ARG A 9 35.00 -25.89 -12.14
C ARG A 9 34.73 -26.82 -10.96
N ALA A 10 33.97 -26.37 -9.98
CA ALA A 10 33.61 -27.19 -8.85
C ALA A 10 33.06 -28.49 -9.42
N ASP A 11 33.76 -29.60 -9.14
CA ASP A 11 33.36 -30.91 -9.62
C ASP A 11 31.90 -31.11 -9.20
N TYR A 12 31.05 -31.42 -10.17
CA TYR A 12 29.64 -31.67 -9.92
C TYR A 12 29.57 -32.89 -9.01
N THR A 13 29.44 -32.66 -7.71
CA THR A 13 29.09 -33.73 -6.77
C THR A 13 27.60 -33.99 -6.99
N PRO A 14 27.23 -35.20 -7.48
CA PRO A 14 25.82 -35.53 -7.64
C PRO A 14 25.17 -35.44 -6.26
N VAL A 15 24.23 -34.51 -6.13
CA VAL A 15 23.42 -34.38 -4.92
C VAL A 15 22.58 -35.65 -4.80
N PRO A 16 22.59 -36.36 -3.65
CA PRO A 16 21.73 -37.52 -3.44
C PRO A 16 20.27 -37.18 -3.78
N GLU A 17 19.55 -38.08 -4.45
CA GLU A 17 18.19 -37.81 -4.93
C GLU A 17 17.25 -37.34 -3.82
N GLU A 18 17.36 -37.93 -2.63
CA GLU A 18 16.59 -37.52 -1.43
C GLU A 18 16.83 -36.05 -1.06
N ARG A 19 18.08 -35.61 -1.12
CA ARG A 19 18.46 -34.23 -0.81
C ARG A 19 17.94 -33.26 -1.88
N ARG A 20 17.89 -33.70 -3.14
CA ARG A 20 17.32 -32.92 -4.24
C ARG A 20 15.81 -32.72 -4.05
N GLN A 21 15.07 -33.79 -3.74
CA GLN A 21 13.63 -33.71 -3.47
C GLN A 21 13.32 -32.78 -2.30
N TYR A 22 14.08 -32.89 -1.20
CA TYR A 22 13.93 -32.00 -0.04
C TYR A 22 14.15 -30.52 -0.40
N LEU A 23 15.19 -30.23 -1.20
CA LEU A 23 15.48 -28.85 -1.63
C LEU A 23 14.40 -28.31 -2.57
N GLU A 24 13.86 -29.13 -3.46
CA GLU A 24 12.76 -28.76 -4.33
C GLU A 24 11.47 -28.47 -3.53
N GLU A 25 11.14 -29.28 -2.52
CA GLU A 25 10.02 -28.99 -1.63
C GLU A 25 10.24 -27.70 -0.84
N LYS A 26 11.44 -27.50 -0.30
CA LYS A 26 11.80 -26.28 0.43
C LYS A 26 11.72 -25.05 -0.47
N PHE A 27 12.13 -25.16 -1.73
CA PHE A 27 12.01 -24.11 -2.73
C PHE A 27 10.53 -23.83 -3.07
N LYS A 28 9.74 -24.87 -3.32
CA LYS A 28 8.29 -24.74 -3.57
C LYS A 28 7.59 -24.01 -2.42
N ARG A 29 7.87 -24.40 -1.16
CA ARG A 29 7.29 -23.74 0.03
C ARG A 29 7.69 -22.26 0.18
N ARG A 30 8.86 -21.86 -0.32
CA ARG A 30 9.39 -20.49 -0.17
C ARG A 30 8.99 -19.56 -1.30
N ASN A 31 9.01 -20.06 -2.54
CA ASN A 31 8.92 -19.23 -3.73
C ASN A 31 7.60 -19.38 -4.47
N LEU A 32 6.91 -20.52 -4.31
CA LEU A 32 5.53 -20.63 -4.76
C LEU A 32 4.66 -20.20 -3.60
N ALA A 33 3.99 -19.05 -3.74
CA ALA A 33 2.89 -18.74 -2.84
C ALA A 33 1.92 -19.93 -2.90
N PRO A 34 1.58 -20.57 -1.76
CA PRO A 34 0.59 -21.64 -1.78
C PRO A 34 -0.67 -21.09 -2.44
N GLU A 35 -1.30 -21.87 -3.32
CA GLU A 35 -2.48 -21.40 -4.07
C GLU A 35 -3.59 -20.86 -3.14
N SER A 36 -3.61 -21.29 -1.88
CA SER A 36 -4.46 -20.78 -0.81
C SER A 36 -4.26 -19.30 -0.46
N LEU A 37 -3.12 -18.69 -0.78
CA LEU A 37 -2.84 -17.27 -0.59
C LEU A 37 -3.04 -16.44 -1.87
N ILE A 38 -3.37 -17.09 -2.99
CA ILE A 38 -3.70 -16.39 -4.23
C ILE A 38 -5.09 -15.79 -4.06
N ILE A 39 -5.14 -14.48 -3.72
CA ILE A 39 -6.38 -13.73 -3.63
C ILE A 39 -7.06 -13.78 -5.01
N ARG A 40 -8.14 -14.56 -5.08
CA ARG A 40 -8.98 -14.69 -6.27
C ARG A 40 -9.36 -13.31 -6.80
N PRO A 41 -9.35 -13.08 -8.12
CA PRO A 41 -9.50 -11.74 -8.70
C PRO A 41 -10.80 -11.02 -8.27
N GLY A 42 -11.89 -11.75 -8.04
CA GLY A 42 -13.14 -11.18 -7.52
C GLY A 42 -13.04 -10.65 -6.08
N PHE A 43 -12.23 -11.30 -5.23
CA PHE A 43 -12.03 -10.89 -3.84
C PHE A 43 -11.09 -9.70 -3.70
N ARG A 44 -10.28 -9.39 -4.71
CA ARG A 44 -9.42 -8.18 -4.68
C ARG A 44 -10.24 -6.90 -4.61
N LYS A 45 -11.33 -6.81 -5.38
CA LYS A 45 -12.24 -5.66 -5.37
C LYS A 45 -12.92 -5.51 -4.01
N LEU A 46 -13.40 -6.62 -3.46
CA LEU A 46 -14.00 -6.65 -2.13
C LEU A 46 -13.00 -6.21 -1.07
N HIS A 47 -11.76 -6.70 -1.13
CA HIS A 47 -10.71 -6.33 -0.18
C HIS A 47 -10.37 -4.84 -0.22
N ILE A 48 -10.22 -4.27 -1.42
CA ILE A 48 -10.02 -2.82 -1.59
C ILE A 48 -11.21 -2.05 -1.02
N ALA A 49 -12.44 -2.47 -1.33
CA ALA A 49 -13.64 -1.84 -0.80
C ALA A 49 -13.70 -1.89 0.73
N THR A 50 -13.34 -3.03 1.34
CA THR A 50 -13.27 -3.17 2.80
C THR A 50 -12.20 -2.26 3.41
N ILE A 51 -11.04 -2.13 2.78
CA ILE A 51 -9.99 -1.21 3.25
C ILE A 51 -10.48 0.23 3.21
N VAL A 52 -11.05 0.67 2.08
CA VAL A 52 -11.60 2.03 1.93
C VAL A 52 -12.69 2.29 2.97
N LEU A 53 -13.59 1.33 3.16
CA LEU A 53 -14.66 1.43 4.17
C LEU A 53 -14.08 1.52 5.59
N ALA A 54 -13.07 0.73 5.92
CA ALA A 54 -12.43 0.76 7.23
C ALA A 54 -11.76 2.11 7.51
N PHE A 55 -11.05 2.69 6.55
CA PHE A 55 -10.49 4.04 6.67
C PHE A 55 -11.59 5.10 6.83
N GLY A 56 -12.66 5.01 6.04
CA GLY A 56 -13.80 5.93 6.14
C GLY A 56 -14.48 5.88 7.50
N LEU A 57 -14.79 4.68 7.99
CA LEU A 57 -15.39 4.48 9.31
C LEU A 57 -14.46 4.93 10.45
N GLY A 58 -13.17 4.60 10.36
CA GLY A 58 -12.18 5.05 11.35
C GLY A 58 -12.09 6.57 11.43
N GLY A 59 -12.08 7.25 10.28
CA GLY A 59 -12.14 8.71 10.22
C GLY A 59 -13.43 9.27 10.81
N TYR A 60 -14.59 8.68 10.46
CA TYR A 60 -15.89 9.08 10.99
C TYR A 60 -15.94 8.97 12.51
N PHE A 61 -15.52 7.82 13.08
CA PHE A 61 -15.50 7.63 14.53
C PHE A 61 -14.53 8.58 15.24
N ALA A 62 -13.35 8.85 14.66
CA ALA A 62 -12.42 9.82 15.23
C ALA A 62 -13.02 11.23 15.29
N LEU A 63 -13.72 11.66 14.22
CA LEU A 63 -14.41 12.95 14.18
C LEU A 63 -15.61 13.00 15.14
N TYR A 64 -16.35 11.89 15.25
CA TYR A 64 -17.46 11.76 16.19
C TYR A 64 -17.00 11.78 17.65
N ALA A 65 -15.87 11.14 17.95
CA ALA A 65 -15.26 11.16 19.29
C ALA A 65 -14.71 12.55 19.66
N ASP A 66 -14.27 13.33 18.67
CA ASP A 66 -13.81 14.72 18.83
C ASP A 66 -14.96 15.75 18.76
N PHE A 67 -16.22 15.30 18.89
CA PHE A 67 -17.38 16.18 18.83
C PHE A 67 -17.48 17.04 20.10
N GLY A 68 -17.12 18.32 19.98
CA GLY A 68 -17.15 19.29 21.07
C GLY A 68 -16.13 20.41 20.89
N GLU A 69 -16.14 21.43 21.74
CA GLU A 69 -15.26 22.60 21.59
C GLU A 69 -13.85 22.41 22.17
N LYS A 70 -13.65 21.37 22.99
CA LYS A 70 -12.35 21.08 23.63
C LYS A 70 -11.39 20.41 22.65
N GLU A 71 -10.09 20.67 22.81
CA GLU A 71 -9.05 19.91 22.12
C GLU A 71 -8.97 18.50 22.71
N THR A 72 -8.90 17.50 21.84
CA THR A 72 -8.70 16.09 22.20
C THR A 72 -7.56 15.49 21.38
N CYS A 73 -7.18 14.24 21.65
CA CYS A 73 -6.19 13.52 20.85
C CYS A 73 -6.59 13.37 19.37
N PHE A 74 -7.87 13.51 19.04
CA PHE A 74 -8.40 13.42 17.67
C PHE A 74 -8.54 14.79 16.98
N SER A 75 -8.30 15.90 17.68
CA SER A 75 -8.37 17.25 17.10
C SER A 75 -7.47 17.50 15.88
N PRO A 76 -6.29 16.87 15.72
CA PRO A 76 -5.55 16.91 14.45
C PRO A 76 -6.36 16.36 13.25
N MET A 77 -7.13 15.29 13.44
CA MET A 77 -7.98 14.70 12.39
C MET A 77 -9.09 15.66 11.98
N ARG A 78 -9.74 16.32 12.94
CA ARG A 78 -10.75 17.36 12.70
C ARG A 78 -10.20 18.55 11.93
N ARG A 79 -9.01 19.04 12.29
CA ARG A 79 -8.32 20.12 11.56
C ARG A 79 -8.01 19.71 10.13
N PHE A 80 -7.48 18.50 9.94
CA PHE A 80 -7.21 17.96 8.62
C PHE A 80 -8.47 17.85 7.76
N TYR A 81 -9.56 17.30 8.30
CA TYR A 81 -10.83 17.18 7.61
C TYR A 81 -11.40 18.54 7.22
N ARG A 82 -11.46 19.50 8.15
CA ARG A 82 -11.94 20.87 7.85
C ARG A 82 -11.11 21.54 6.75
N ARG A 83 -9.79 21.40 6.80
CA ARG A 83 -8.91 21.92 5.74
C ARG A 83 -9.25 21.30 4.38
N LYS A 84 -9.45 19.98 4.32
CA LYS A 84 -9.79 19.29 3.07
C LYS A 84 -11.17 19.64 2.53
N VAL A 85 -12.16 19.75 3.40
CA VAL A 85 -13.50 20.23 3.03
C VAL A 85 -13.41 21.66 2.49
N ASN A 86 -12.70 22.55 3.17
CA ASN A 86 -12.51 23.91 2.70
C ASN A 86 -11.79 23.94 1.35
N GLU A 87 -10.65 23.26 1.19
CA GLU A 87 -9.94 23.16 -0.10
C GLU A 87 -10.84 22.62 -1.23
N PHE A 88 -11.74 21.69 -0.94
CA PHE A 88 -12.63 21.10 -1.94
C PHE A 88 -13.79 22.01 -2.35
N TRP A 89 -14.37 22.75 -1.40
CA TRP A 89 -15.52 23.64 -1.65
C TRP A 89 -15.13 25.09 -1.92
N SER A 90 -13.89 25.48 -1.65
CA SER A 90 -13.35 26.80 -1.96
C SER A 90 -12.61 26.78 -3.29
N LEU A 91 -12.72 27.88 -4.03
CA LEU A 91 -11.88 28.12 -5.20
C LEU A 91 -10.40 28.06 -4.81
N SER A 92 -9.62 27.34 -5.59
CA SER A 92 -8.16 27.39 -5.51
C SER A 92 -7.65 28.82 -5.79
N GLU A 93 -6.44 29.13 -5.34
CA GLU A 93 -5.85 30.46 -5.59
C GLU A 93 -5.69 30.75 -7.09
N GLU A 94 -5.46 29.71 -7.90
CA GLU A 94 -5.41 29.81 -9.37
C GLU A 94 -6.79 30.14 -9.95
N GLU A 95 -7.85 29.48 -9.50
CA GLU A 95 -9.22 29.76 -9.93
C GLU A 95 -9.66 31.17 -9.49
N LYS A 96 -9.26 31.61 -8.30
CA LYS A 96 -9.47 32.99 -7.84
C LYS A 96 -8.75 34.01 -8.73
N GLN A 97 -7.51 33.74 -9.13
CA GLN A 97 -6.76 34.60 -10.04
C GLN A 97 -7.42 34.67 -11.41
N GLN A 98 -7.82 33.54 -11.98
CA GLN A 98 -8.53 33.49 -13.26
C GLN A 98 -9.86 34.25 -13.22
N LEU A 99 -10.63 34.13 -12.13
CA LEU A 99 -11.88 34.87 -11.97
C LEU A 99 -11.66 36.39 -11.80
N LYS A 100 -10.56 36.79 -11.16
CA LYS A 100 -10.15 38.19 -11.02
C LYS A 100 -9.71 38.79 -12.36
N GLU A 101 -8.97 38.04 -13.17
CA GLU A 101 -8.59 38.42 -14.53
C GLU A 101 -9.82 38.57 -15.46
N GLN A 102 -10.85 37.76 -15.24
CA GLN A 102 -12.13 37.84 -15.96
C GLN A 102 -13.07 38.94 -15.42
N GLY A 103 -12.69 39.68 -14.37
CA GLY A 103 -13.51 40.73 -13.77
C GLY A 103 -14.80 40.24 -13.10
N ARG A 104 -14.85 38.96 -12.69
CA ARG A 104 -16.02 38.34 -12.04
C ARG A 104 -15.87 38.26 -10.52
N LEU A 105 -14.84 38.90 -9.97
CA LEU A 105 -14.44 38.91 -8.55
C LEU A 105 -13.92 40.29 -8.15
#